data_AF-A0A3B1BGB3-F1
#
_entry.id   AF-A0A3B1BGB3-F1
#
_cell.length_a   1.000
_cell.length_b   1.000
_cell.length_c   1.000
_cell.angle_alpha   90.00
_cell.angle_beta   90.00
_cell.angle_gamma   90.00
#
_symmetry.space_group_name_H-M   'P 1'
#
loop_
_entity.id
_entity.type
_entity.pdbx_description
1 polymer ?
#
loop_
_entity_poly.entity_id
_entity_poly.type
_entity_poly.pdbx_seq_one_letter_code
_entity_poly.pdbx_strand_id
1 'polypeptide(L)'
;MSLIKKTAVIIIGIIILVVVAGIIKFNFTDDDIYIQNKDGTVEKYDDAKHGSDAYQSKVMLKLFNMKTPNDLIIHIPESKMICKLDDFIMIDSTEMVKGSYTDGVERGIVVLDYMKITTLNISKSPDQNYFVVPFFVSNQGTGVFYYLGLFVRNNSKMTIDHIDSYFLGDRIKISSINSDGNKIQIRLMDHSMKQSMAEEPNEEKNIKIRVTEKGFSED
;
A
#
# COMPACT_ATOMS: atom_id res chain seq x y z
N MET A 1 -22.22 33.81 -39.55
CA MET A 1 -22.82 33.20 -38.34
C MET A 1 -23.30 34.32 -37.42
N SER A 2 -24.62 34.41 -37.17
CA SER A 2 -25.25 35.49 -36.39
C SER A 2 -24.60 35.63 -35.01
N LEU A 3 -24.45 36.87 -34.52
CA LEU A 3 -23.87 37.19 -33.20
C LEU A 3 -24.50 36.35 -32.08
N ILE A 4 -25.81 36.10 -32.17
CA ILE A 4 -26.59 35.28 -31.23
C ILE A 4 -26.11 33.82 -31.20
N LYS A 5 -25.76 33.24 -32.36
CA LYS A 5 -25.23 31.87 -32.44
C LYS A 5 -23.83 31.76 -31.83
N LYS A 6 -22.99 32.81 -31.94
CA LYS A 6 -21.66 32.83 -31.31
C LYS A 6 -21.77 32.91 -29.78
N THR A 7 -22.64 33.77 -29.26
CA THR A 7 -22.84 33.89 -27.81
C THR A 7 -23.41 32.61 -27.20
N ALA A 8 -24.35 31.95 -27.88
CA ALA A 8 -24.92 30.67 -27.40
C ALA A 8 -23.86 29.55 -27.32
N VAL A 9 -22.97 29.44 -28.31
CA VAL A 9 -21.90 28.43 -28.32
C VAL A 9 -20.91 28.65 -27.18
N ILE A 10 -20.57 29.90 -26.87
CA ILE A 10 -19.66 30.24 -25.77
C ILE A 10 -20.27 29.84 -24.42
N ILE A 11 -21.55 30.16 -24.20
CA ILE A 11 -22.24 29.82 -22.94
C ILE A 11 -22.32 28.30 -22.76
N ILE A 12 -22.67 27.56 -23.81
CA ILE A 12 -22.73 26.09 -23.76
C ILE A 12 -21.34 25.50 -23.48
N GLY A 13 -20.30 26.04 -24.10
CA GLY A 13 -18.92 25.61 -23.84
C GLY A 13 -18.50 25.81 -22.38
N ILE A 14 -18.85 26.94 -21.77
CA ILE A 14 -18.57 27.22 -20.36
C ILE A 14 -19.32 26.25 -19.45
N ILE A 15 -20.60 25.97 -19.72
CA ILE A 15 -21.40 25.03 -18.93
C ILE A 15 -20.79 23.63 -18.99
N ILE A 16 -20.40 23.15 -20.17
CA ILE A 16 -19.76 21.83 -20.33
C ILE A 16 -18.45 21.78 -19.54
N LEU A 17 -17.64 22.83 -19.59
CA LEU A 17 -16.37 22.89 -18.86
C LEU A 17 -16.59 22.81 -17.35
N VAL A 18 -17.60 23.50 -16.81
CA VAL A 18 -17.96 23.43 -15.38
C VAL A 18 -18.45 22.04 -15.00
N VAL A 19 -19.26 21.38 -15.84
CA VAL A 19 -19.74 20.01 -15.57
C VAL A 19 -18.58 19.01 -15.59
N VAL A 20 -17.67 19.10 -16.55
CA VAL A 20 -16.49 18.22 -16.63
C VAL A 20 -15.56 18.44 -15.43
N ALA A 21 -15.30 19.69 -15.06
CA ALA A 21 -14.51 20.00 -13.87
C ALA A 21 -15.19 19.50 -12.59
N GLY A 22 -16.52 19.57 -12.51
CA GLY A 22 -17.32 18.99 -11.43
C GLY A 22 -17.18 17.47 -11.34
N ILE A 23 -17.31 16.76 -12.46
CA ILE A 23 -17.15 15.29 -12.51
C ILE A 23 -15.73 14.88 -12.12
N ILE A 24 -14.71 15.57 -12.64
CA ILE A 24 -13.30 15.28 -12.29
C ILE A 24 -13.08 15.55 -10.80
N LYS A 25 -13.49 16.72 -10.28
CA LYS A 25 -13.30 17.05 -8.87
C LYS A 25 -14.07 16.10 -7.96
N PHE A 26 -15.28 15.69 -8.33
CA PHE A 26 -16.09 14.76 -7.55
C PHE A 26 -15.49 13.34 -7.56
N ASN A 27 -15.02 12.85 -8.71
CA ASN A 27 -14.27 11.58 -8.78
C ASN A 27 -12.92 11.62 -8.05
N PHE A 28 -12.28 12.79 -7.91
CA PHE A 28 -11.03 12.94 -7.16
C PHE A 28 -11.25 13.18 -5.66
N THR A 29 -12.50 13.47 -5.24
CA THR A 29 -12.87 13.69 -3.84
C THR A 29 -13.73 12.52 -3.38
N ASP A 30 -13.16 11.31 -3.36
CA ASP A 30 -13.71 10.19 -2.59
C ASP A 30 -13.53 10.51 -1.10
N ASP A 31 -14.28 11.50 -0.60
CA ASP A 31 -14.39 11.75 0.82
C ASP A 31 -15.23 10.61 1.41
N ASP A 32 -14.55 9.68 2.10
CA ASP A 32 -15.21 8.66 2.90
C ASP A 32 -16.26 9.33 3.81
N ILE A 33 -17.53 8.98 3.65
CA ILE A 33 -18.61 9.49 4.50
C ILE A 33 -18.55 8.71 5.81
N TYR A 34 -18.45 9.39 6.95
CA TYR A 34 -18.46 8.77 8.28
C TYR A 34 -19.81 8.99 8.98
N ILE A 35 -20.32 7.95 9.64
CA ILE A 35 -21.50 8.01 10.49
C ILE A 35 -21.05 7.93 11.95
N GLN A 36 -21.60 8.80 12.78
CA GLN A 36 -21.48 8.67 14.23
C GLN A 36 -22.68 7.87 14.77
N ASN A 37 -22.39 6.72 15.34
CA ASN A 37 -23.39 5.87 15.98
C ASN A 37 -23.89 6.46 17.30
N LYS A 38 -25.04 5.97 17.78
CA LYS A 38 -25.66 6.45 19.03
C LYS A 38 -24.81 6.23 20.28
N ASP A 39 -23.82 5.35 20.21
CA ASP A 39 -22.83 5.06 21.25
C ASP A 39 -21.56 5.94 21.15
N GLY A 40 -21.50 6.84 20.16
CA GLY A 40 -20.39 7.76 19.93
C GLY A 40 -19.28 7.21 19.04
N THR A 41 -19.36 5.95 18.58
CA THR A 41 -18.40 5.39 17.62
C THR A 41 -18.56 6.03 16.24
N VAL A 42 -17.46 6.13 15.49
CA VAL A 42 -17.44 6.70 14.13
C VAL A 42 -16.98 5.62 13.17
N GLU A 43 -17.82 5.28 12.20
CA GLU A 43 -17.55 4.26 11.19
C GLU A 43 -17.85 4.78 9.78
N LYS A 44 -17.24 4.21 8.75
CA LYS A 44 -17.55 4.62 7.37
C LYS A 44 -18.97 4.18 7.02
N TYR A 45 -19.66 5.00 6.25
CA TYR A 45 -21.05 4.78 5.85
C TYR A 45 -21.21 3.45 5.11
N ASP A 46 -20.23 3.07 4.28
CA ASP A 46 -20.24 1.78 3.59
C ASP A 46 -20.15 0.61 4.58
N ASP A 47 -19.36 0.73 5.64
CA ASP A 47 -19.26 -0.31 6.67
C ASP A 47 -20.58 -0.44 7.47
N ALA A 48 -21.23 0.69 7.76
CA ALA A 48 -22.50 0.74 8.49
C ALA A 48 -23.70 0.18 7.67
N LYS A 49 -23.67 0.30 6.34
CA LYS A 49 -24.80 -0.08 5.47
C LYS A 49 -24.82 -1.56 5.10
N HIS A 50 -23.70 -2.28 5.23
CA HIS A 50 -23.61 -3.73 4.98
C HIS A 50 -24.10 -4.59 6.16
N GLY A 51 -25.08 -4.08 6.91
CA GLY A 51 -25.73 -4.82 7.98
C GLY A 51 -26.16 -6.22 7.53
N SER A 52 -25.66 -7.24 8.24
CA SER A 52 -25.89 -8.69 8.14
C SER A 52 -24.94 -9.55 7.30
N ASP A 53 -23.97 -8.97 6.58
CA ASP A 53 -22.82 -9.73 6.06
C ASP A 53 -21.61 -9.47 6.96
N ALA A 54 -21.05 -10.51 7.57
CA ALA A 54 -19.88 -10.38 8.45
C ALA A 54 -18.75 -9.67 7.69
N TYR A 55 -18.17 -8.60 8.27
CA TYR A 55 -17.07 -7.82 7.70
C TYR A 55 -16.05 -8.70 6.95
N GLN A 56 -15.69 -8.32 5.72
CA GLN A 56 -14.69 -9.01 4.91
C GLN A 56 -13.62 -8.02 4.47
N SER A 57 -12.36 -8.38 4.67
CA SER A 57 -11.25 -7.56 4.20
C SER A 57 -11.18 -7.58 2.67
N LYS A 58 -11.47 -6.44 2.04
CA LYS A 58 -11.39 -6.28 0.57
C LYS A 58 -9.98 -6.53 0.03
N VAL A 59 -8.95 -6.18 0.82
CA VAL A 59 -7.55 -6.41 0.47
C VAL A 59 -7.24 -7.90 0.43
N MET A 60 -7.63 -8.65 1.47
CA MET A 60 -7.42 -10.10 1.52
C MET A 60 -8.16 -10.84 0.42
N LEU A 61 -9.38 -10.40 0.10
CA LEU A 61 -10.15 -10.96 -1.00
C LEU A 61 -9.47 -10.70 -2.35
N LYS A 62 -9.05 -9.47 -2.63
CA LYS A 62 -8.47 -9.12 -3.94
C LYS A 62 -7.07 -9.71 -4.14
N LEU A 63 -6.18 -9.62 -3.15
CA LEU A 63 -4.78 -10.05 -3.31
C LEU A 63 -4.62 -11.57 -3.18
N PHE A 64 -5.41 -12.20 -2.32
CA PHE A 64 -5.19 -13.60 -1.94
C PHE A 64 -6.39 -14.51 -2.16
N ASN A 65 -7.49 -13.98 -2.71
CA ASN A 65 -8.77 -14.67 -2.87
C ASN A 65 -9.28 -15.25 -1.53
N MET A 66 -9.04 -14.53 -0.43
CA MET A 66 -9.43 -14.94 0.92
C MET A 66 -10.64 -14.17 1.40
N LYS A 67 -11.78 -14.86 1.57
CA LYS A 67 -12.95 -14.34 2.28
C LYS A 67 -12.71 -14.50 3.78
N THR A 68 -12.29 -13.43 4.42
CA THR A 68 -11.93 -13.42 5.84
C THR A 68 -12.19 -12.04 6.45
N PRO A 69 -12.58 -11.96 7.74
CA PRO A 69 -12.61 -10.70 8.48
C PRO A 69 -11.22 -10.23 8.91
N ASN A 70 -10.19 -11.06 8.76
CA ASN A 70 -8.82 -10.70 9.12
C ASN A 70 -8.25 -9.74 8.07
N ASP A 71 -7.67 -8.63 8.50
CA ASP A 71 -7.03 -7.70 7.58
C ASP A 71 -5.55 -8.02 7.35
N LEU A 72 -5.01 -7.52 6.24
CA LEU A 72 -3.57 -7.48 6.04
C LEU A 72 -2.99 -6.35 6.88
N ILE A 73 -2.16 -6.71 7.86
CA ILE A 73 -1.56 -5.76 8.81
C ILE A 73 -0.06 -5.66 8.56
N ILE A 74 0.47 -4.44 8.61
CA ILE A 74 1.91 -4.18 8.64
C ILE A 74 2.29 -3.60 10.00
N HIS A 75 3.22 -4.26 10.69
CA HIS A 75 3.95 -3.67 11.82
C HIS A 75 4.93 -2.62 11.29
N ILE A 76 4.85 -1.40 11.81
CA ILE A 76 5.72 -0.30 11.40
C ILE A 76 7.10 -0.51 12.05
N PRO A 77 8.21 -0.70 11.30
CA PRO A 77 9.48 -1.15 11.88
C PRO A 77 10.06 -0.25 12.99
N GLU A 78 9.92 1.06 12.84
CA GLU A 78 10.46 2.06 13.78
C GLU A 78 9.47 2.49 14.89
N SER A 79 8.32 1.83 14.99
CA SER A 79 7.33 2.14 16.02
C SER A 79 6.64 0.88 16.56
N LYS A 80 5.79 1.04 17.58
CA LYS A 80 4.94 -0.05 18.07
C LYS A 80 3.59 -0.09 17.35
N MET A 81 3.42 0.75 16.33
CA MET A 81 2.15 0.87 15.62
C MET A 81 1.96 -0.22 14.59
N ILE A 82 0.70 -0.56 14.40
CA ILE A 82 0.23 -1.45 13.34
C ILE A 82 -0.53 -0.61 12.31
N CYS A 83 -0.41 -0.96 11.04
CA CYS A 83 -1.14 -0.34 9.96
C CYS A 83 -2.01 -1.38 9.29
N LYS A 84 -3.33 -1.19 9.35
CA LYS A 84 -4.29 -1.96 8.56
C LYS A 84 -4.22 -1.48 7.11
N LEU A 85 -4.04 -2.40 6.18
CA LEU A 85 -4.12 -2.12 4.76
C LEU A 85 -5.57 -2.30 4.29
N ASP A 86 -6.18 -1.21 3.81
CA ASP A 86 -7.61 -1.15 3.54
C ASP A 86 -7.98 -0.23 2.37
N ASP A 87 -7.02 0.17 1.54
CA ASP A 87 -7.29 1.01 0.37
C ASP A 87 -6.41 0.64 -0.82
N PHE A 88 -6.84 1.01 -2.03
CA PHE A 88 -6.10 0.81 -3.27
C PHE A 88 -5.82 2.15 -3.92
N ILE A 89 -4.56 2.39 -4.27
CA ILE A 89 -4.11 3.65 -4.88
C ILE A 89 -3.31 3.38 -6.14
N MET A 90 -3.30 4.34 -7.07
CA MET A 90 -2.47 4.28 -8.27
C MET A 90 -1.21 5.14 -8.08
N ILE A 91 -0.04 4.52 -8.21
CA ILE A 91 1.27 5.21 -8.24
C ILE A 91 1.96 4.80 -9.55
N ASP A 92 2.29 5.79 -10.40
CA ASP A 92 2.95 5.57 -11.69
C ASP A 92 2.28 4.48 -12.56
N SER A 93 0.94 4.48 -12.60
CA SER A 93 0.11 3.48 -13.30
C SER A 93 0.16 2.05 -12.71
N THR A 94 0.76 1.87 -11.54
CA THR A 94 0.73 0.63 -10.77
C THR A 94 -0.27 0.78 -9.63
N GLU A 95 -1.22 -0.14 -9.54
CA GLU A 95 -2.11 -0.22 -8.39
C GLU A 95 -1.35 -0.83 -7.20
N MET A 96 -1.41 -0.15 -6.06
CA MET A 96 -0.79 -0.54 -4.80
C MET A 96 -1.82 -0.55 -3.69
N VAL A 97 -1.52 -1.25 -2.58
CA VAL A 97 -2.39 -1.25 -1.41
C VAL A 97 -1.87 -0.24 -0.41
N LYS A 98 -2.77 0.58 0.14
CA LYS A 98 -2.47 1.60 1.13
C LYS A 98 -3.16 1.29 2.46
N GLY A 99 -2.52 1.73 3.54
CA GLY A 99 -3.13 1.91 4.85
C GLY A 99 -2.63 3.20 5.49
N SER A 100 -3.36 3.68 6.49
CA SER A 100 -2.95 4.85 7.29
C SER A 100 -2.78 4.45 8.74
N TYR A 101 -1.82 5.07 9.42
CA TYR A 101 -1.59 4.86 10.86
C TYR A 101 -1.39 6.20 11.57
N THR A 102 -1.52 6.18 12.89
CA THR A 102 -1.27 7.33 13.76
C THR A 102 -0.41 6.88 14.93
N ASP A 103 0.72 7.56 15.16
CA ASP A 103 1.59 7.38 16.31
C ASP A 103 1.58 8.67 17.15
N GLY A 104 0.72 8.70 18.17
CA GLY A 104 0.47 9.91 18.95
C GLY A 104 -0.09 11.04 18.07
N VAL A 105 0.75 12.04 17.78
CA VAL A 105 0.41 13.18 16.92
C VAL A 105 0.86 13.00 15.46
N GLU A 106 1.76 12.05 15.20
CA GLU A 106 2.26 11.78 13.87
C GLU A 106 1.25 10.92 13.10
N ARG A 107 0.98 11.31 11.86
CA ARG A 107 0.20 10.51 10.91
C ARG A 107 1.12 10.03 9.81
N GLY A 108 0.90 8.80 9.37
CA GLY A 108 1.64 8.25 8.26
C GLY A 108 0.80 7.30 7.43
N ILE A 109 1.38 6.92 6.30
CA ILE A 109 0.82 5.94 5.38
C ILE A 109 1.82 4.82 5.19
N VAL A 110 1.28 3.64 4.93
CA VAL A 110 2.02 2.50 4.42
C VAL A 110 1.47 2.17 3.05
N VAL A 111 2.35 1.93 2.09
CA VAL A 111 1.97 1.50 0.75
C VAL A 111 2.75 0.25 0.39
N LEU A 112 2.04 -0.78 -0.02
CA LEU A 112 2.56 -2.10 -0.34
C LEU A 112 2.38 -2.39 -1.84
N ASP A 113 3.49 -2.71 -2.49
CA ASP A 113 3.53 -3.06 -3.92
C ASP A 113 3.34 -4.58 -4.07
N TYR A 114 2.08 -4.99 -4.07
CA TYR A 114 1.70 -6.41 -4.15
C TYR A 114 2.02 -7.06 -5.49
N MET A 115 2.32 -6.27 -6.54
CA MET A 115 2.76 -6.80 -7.83
C MET A 115 4.17 -7.41 -7.74
N LYS A 116 4.92 -7.08 -6.67
CA LYS A 116 6.25 -7.63 -6.37
C LYS A 116 6.25 -8.72 -5.30
N ILE A 117 5.09 -9.30 -4.97
CA ILE A 117 5.03 -10.47 -4.07
C ILE A 117 5.92 -11.59 -4.62
N THR A 118 6.86 -12.04 -3.81
CA THR A 118 7.81 -13.12 -4.13
C THR A 118 7.67 -14.23 -3.10
N THR A 119 7.30 -15.43 -3.52
CA THR A 119 7.12 -16.59 -2.63
C THR A 119 8.46 -17.16 -2.20
N LEU A 120 8.52 -17.71 -0.98
CA LEU A 120 9.73 -18.29 -0.40
C LEU A 120 9.55 -19.77 -0.12
N ASN A 121 10.56 -20.57 -0.48
CA ASN A 121 10.59 -22.01 -0.20
C ASN A 121 11.36 -22.30 1.11
N ILE A 122 10.85 -21.75 2.22
CA ILE A 122 11.45 -21.91 3.56
C ILE A 122 10.52 -22.59 4.56
N SER A 123 9.28 -22.86 4.16
CA SER A 123 8.27 -23.43 5.05
C SER A 123 8.56 -24.90 5.36
N LYS A 124 8.49 -25.28 6.63
CA LYS A 124 8.47 -26.68 7.06
C LYS A 124 7.05 -27.26 7.13
N SER A 125 6.03 -26.42 7.03
CA SER A 125 4.62 -26.81 7.16
C SER A 125 3.87 -26.62 5.84
N PRO A 126 3.11 -27.62 5.36
CA PRO A 126 2.32 -27.48 4.13
C PRO A 126 1.17 -26.47 4.27
N ASP A 127 0.78 -26.10 5.49
CA ASP A 127 -0.29 -25.13 5.75
C ASP A 127 0.21 -23.67 5.74
N GLN A 128 1.54 -23.48 5.76
CA GLN A 128 2.17 -22.17 5.81
C GLN A 128 2.91 -21.86 4.52
N ASN A 129 2.67 -20.67 3.97
CA ASN A 129 3.36 -20.17 2.80
C ASN A 129 4.01 -18.83 3.13
N TYR A 130 5.34 -18.78 3.06
CA TYR A 130 6.09 -17.56 3.29
C TYR A 130 6.26 -16.80 1.99
N PHE A 131 6.20 -15.48 2.06
CA PHE A 131 6.48 -14.60 0.93
C PHE A 131 7.04 -13.29 1.44
N VAL A 132 7.71 -12.58 0.53
CA VAL A 132 8.16 -11.21 0.78
C VAL A 132 7.49 -10.27 -0.18
N VAL A 133 7.30 -9.04 0.27
CA VAL A 133 6.71 -7.97 -0.54
C VAL A 133 7.26 -6.63 -0.09
N PRO A 134 7.66 -5.76 -1.02
CA PRO A 134 8.15 -4.45 -0.67
C PRO A 134 7.00 -3.54 -0.26
N PHE A 135 7.26 -2.71 0.74
CA PHE A 135 6.38 -1.63 1.14
C PHE A 135 7.21 -0.41 1.49
N PHE A 136 6.58 0.76 1.52
CA PHE A 136 7.21 1.95 2.06
C PHE A 136 6.34 2.60 3.11
N VAL A 137 6.99 3.30 4.03
CA VAL A 137 6.38 4.11 5.07
C VAL A 137 6.73 5.56 4.83
N SER A 138 5.73 6.43 4.90
CA SER A 138 5.92 7.88 4.88
C SER A 138 5.09 8.51 5.98
N ASN A 139 5.71 9.36 6.80
CA ASN A 139 5.04 10.14 7.84
C ASN A 139 4.95 11.61 7.42
N GLN A 140 4.59 12.50 8.34
CA GLN A 140 4.51 13.95 8.06
C GLN A 140 5.87 14.62 7.77
N GLY A 141 6.97 13.86 7.77
CA GLY A 141 8.28 14.32 7.29
C GLY A 141 8.41 14.24 5.76
N THR A 142 9.63 14.45 5.27
CA THR A 142 9.95 14.37 3.83
C THR A 142 10.47 12.99 3.39
N GLY A 143 10.60 12.05 4.32
CA GLY A 143 11.18 10.73 4.06
C GLY A 143 10.16 9.75 3.49
N VAL A 144 10.64 8.85 2.63
CA VAL A 144 9.89 7.68 2.15
C VAL A 144 10.78 6.47 2.32
N PHE A 145 10.58 5.73 3.40
CA PHE A 145 11.46 4.63 3.79
C PHE A 145 10.92 3.31 3.25
N TYR A 146 11.71 2.65 2.41
CA TYR A 146 11.36 1.38 1.80
C TYR A 146 11.88 0.22 2.63
N TYR A 147 11.04 -0.80 2.73
CA TYR A 147 11.31 -2.03 3.44
C TYR A 147 10.91 -3.22 2.58
N LEU A 148 11.54 -4.36 2.84
CA LEU A 148 11.03 -5.67 2.42
C LEU A 148 10.35 -6.32 3.62
N GLY A 149 9.03 -6.53 3.55
CA GLY A 149 8.31 -7.25 4.60
C GLY A 149 8.33 -8.75 4.34
N LEU A 150 8.51 -9.54 5.39
CA LEU A 150 8.35 -10.99 5.41
C LEU A 150 7.00 -11.35 6.00
N PHE A 151 6.22 -12.14 5.27
CA PHE A 151 4.88 -12.53 5.65
C PHE A 151 4.73 -14.05 5.64
N VAL A 152 3.86 -14.56 6.50
CA VAL A 152 3.41 -15.94 6.47
C VAL A 152 1.91 -15.98 6.28
N ARG A 153 1.46 -16.68 5.25
CA ARG A 153 0.06 -17.05 5.05
C ARG A 153 -0.21 -18.37 5.76
N ASN A 154 -1.23 -18.41 6.61
CA ASN A 154 -1.79 -19.66 7.12
C ASN A 154 -3.12 -19.96 6.41
N ASN A 155 -3.17 -21.08 5.69
CA ASN A 155 -4.32 -21.43 4.86
C ASN A 155 -5.54 -21.83 5.70
N SER A 156 -5.34 -22.65 6.72
CA SER A 156 -6.42 -23.15 7.59
C SER A 156 -7.11 -22.03 8.39
N LYS A 157 -6.34 -21.00 8.80
CA LYS A 157 -6.83 -19.85 9.57
C LYS A 157 -7.26 -18.68 8.71
N MET A 158 -6.99 -18.70 7.40
CA MET A 158 -7.29 -17.57 6.50
C MET A 158 -6.70 -16.25 7.03
N THR A 159 -5.42 -16.30 7.42
CA THR A 159 -4.66 -15.19 8.02
C THR A 159 -3.34 -14.99 7.27
N ILE A 160 -2.85 -13.76 7.30
CA ILE A 160 -1.50 -13.41 6.89
C ILE A 160 -0.89 -12.59 8.02
N ASP A 161 0.23 -13.07 8.56
CA ASP A 161 0.96 -12.40 9.63
C ASP A 161 2.23 -11.75 9.07
N HIS A 162 2.49 -10.49 9.45
CA HIS A 162 3.76 -9.82 9.20
C HIS A 162 4.78 -10.29 10.26
N ILE A 163 5.83 -10.96 9.80
CA ILE A 163 6.85 -11.58 10.67
C ILE A 163 8.01 -10.63 10.94
N ASP A 164 8.55 -9.99 9.91
CA ASP A 164 9.75 -9.18 10.01
C ASP A 164 9.89 -8.19 8.85
N SER A 165 10.71 -7.16 9.00
CA SER A 165 10.97 -6.14 7.99
C SER A 165 12.46 -5.86 7.84
N TYR A 166 12.93 -5.77 6.59
CA TYR A 166 14.29 -5.40 6.27
C TYR A 166 14.34 -4.03 5.59
N PHE A 167 15.08 -3.07 6.15
CA PHE A 167 15.23 -1.73 5.57
C PHE A 167 16.03 -1.78 4.27
N LEU A 168 15.49 -1.18 3.20
CA LEU A 168 16.11 -1.16 1.87
C LEU A 168 16.73 0.20 1.52
N GLY A 169 16.17 1.30 2.04
CA GLY A 169 16.66 2.65 1.77
C GLY A 169 15.57 3.73 1.83
N ASP A 170 15.97 5.00 1.64
CA ASP A 170 15.08 6.16 1.51
C ASP A 170 14.93 6.49 0.03
N ARG A 171 13.69 6.63 -0.46
CA ARG A 171 13.35 7.02 -1.86
C ARG A 171 14.07 6.21 -2.95
N ILE A 172 14.17 4.90 -2.75
CA ILE A 172 14.77 3.98 -3.71
C ILE A 172 13.79 3.56 -4.82
N LYS A 173 14.31 2.95 -5.88
CA LYS A 173 13.51 2.28 -6.92
C LYS A 173 13.84 0.79 -6.98
N ILE A 174 12.90 -0.06 -6.58
CA ILE A 174 13.09 -1.51 -6.58
C ILE A 174 12.86 -2.05 -8.00
N SER A 175 13.92 -2.57 -8.62
CA SER A 175 13.87 -3.16 -9.95
C SER A 175 13.36 -4.59 -9.90
N SER A 176 13.96 -5.45 -9.06
CA SER A 176 13.57 -6.86 -8.94
C SER A 176 13.83 -7.43 -7.55
N ILE A 177 13.05 -8.44 -7.21
CA ILE A 177 13.22 -9.28 -6.02
C ILE A 177 13.18 -10.72 -6.53
N ASN A 178 14.25 -11.47 -6.30
CA ASN A 178 14.35 -12.87 -6.68
C ASN A 178 14.69 -13.70 -5.45
N SER A 179 14.08 -14.88 -5.34
CA SER A 179 14.34 -15.83 -4.27
C SER A 179 15.01 -17.08 -4.82
N ASP A 180 16.04 -17.57 -4.13
CA ASP A 180 16.65 -18.88 -4.33
C ASP A 180 16.75 -19.59 -2.99
N GLY A 181 15.83 -20.52 -2.73
CA GLY A 181 15.67 -21.18 -1.45
C GLY A 181 15.43 -20.20 -0.31
N ASN A 182 16.41 -20.08 0.59
CA ASN A 182 16.38 -19.19 1.75
C ASN A 182 17.17 -17.88 1.54
N LYS A 183 17.56 -17.57 0.30
CA LYS A 183 18.26 -16.35 -0.06
C LYS A 183 17.39 -15.48 -0.94
N ILE A 184 17.45 -14.18 -0.70
CA ILE A 184 16.75 -13.17 -1.50
C ILE A 184 17.81 -12.24 -2.08
N GLN A 185 17.71 -12.02 -3.39
CA GLN A 185 18.49 -11.02 -4.10
C GLN A 185 17.57 -9.90 -4.56
N ILE A 186 17.90 -8.68 -4.15
CA ILE A 186 17.14 -7.48 -4.45
C ILE A 186 18.01 -6.57 -5.29
N ARG A 187 17.52 -6.15 -6.45
CA ARG A 187 18.14 -5.13 -7.27
C ARG A 187 17.33 -3.85 -7.15
N LEU A 188 18.01 -2.76 -6.79
CA LEU A 188 17.38 -1.46 -6.61
C LEU A 188 18.30 -0.34 -7.09
N MET A 189 17.72 0.82 -7.36
CA MET A 189 18.43 2.08 -7.53
C MET A 189 18.33 2.88 -6.25
N ASP A 190 19.44 3.43 -5.80
CA ASP A 190 19.56 4.31 -4.63
C ASP A 190 20.24 5.63 -5.01
N HIS A 191 20.22 6.60 -4.10
CA HIS A 191 20.92 7.86 -4.25
C HIS A 191 22.39 7.71 -3.87
N SER A 192 23.28 8.24 -4.70
CA SER A 192 24.70 8.31 -4.34
C SER A 192 24.95 9.38 -3.27
N MET A 193 26.08 9.29 -2.55
CA MET A 193 26.39 10.20 -1.42
C MET A 193 26.34 11.70 -1.76
N LYS A 194 26.55 12.07 -3.03
CA LYS A 194 26.55 13.47 -3.49
C LYS A 194 25.25 13.86 -4.19
N GLN A 195 24.33 12.93 -4.36
CA GLN A 195 23.10 13.14 -5.08
C GLN A 195 22.06 13.81 -4.19
N SER A 196 21.29 14.72 -4.78
CA SER A 196 20.13 15.29 -4.10
C SER A 196 19.03 14.25 -3.99
N MET A 197 18.40 14.16 -2.83
CA MET A 197 17.25 13.29 -2.62
C MET A 197 15.95 13.75 -3.32
N ALA A 198 15.99 14.89 -4.01
CA ALA A 198 14.92 15.35 -4.89
C ALA A 198 15.06 14.80 -6.33
N GLU A 199 16.22 14.24 -6.68
CA GLU A 199 16.46 13.63 -7.98
C GLU A 199 16.05 12.15 -7.97
N GLU A 200 15.90 11.52 -9.14
CA GLU A 200 15.68 10.07 -9.20
C GLU A 200 16.96 9.30 -8.84
N PRO A 201 16.89 8.23 -8.02
CA PRO A 201 18.05 7.44 -7.64
C PRO A 201 18.76 6.86 -8.87
N ASN A 202 20.09 6.92 -8.90
CA ASN A 202 20.90 6.54 -10.07
C ASN A 202 22.06 5.56 -9.78
N GLU A 203 22.23 5.15 -8.52
CA GLU A 203 23.24 4.17 -8.13
C GLU A 203 22.61 2.78 -7.99
N GLU A 204 23.02 1.82 -8.83
CA GLU A 204 22.52 0.46 -8.72
C GLU A 204 23.13 -0.25 -7.50
N LYS A 205 22.25 -0.83 -6.66
CA LYS A 205 22.64 -1.70 -5.54
C LYS A 205 22.03 -3.08 -5.70
N ASN A 206 22.82 -4.09 -5.33
CA ASN A 206 22.40 -5.48 -5.27
C ASN A 206 22.52 -5.96 -3.82
N ILE A 207 21.40 -6.08 -3.14
CA ILE A 207 21.31 -6.56 -1.76
C ILE A 207 21.10 -8.07 -1.79
N LYS A 208 21.85 -8.80 -0.96
CA LYS A 208 21.65 -10.23 -0.72
C LYS A 208 21.38 -10.41 0.77
N ILE A 209 20.27 -11.09 1.08
CA ILE A 209 19.88 -11.37 2.45
C ILE A 209 19.45 -12.83 2.56
N ARG A 210 19.68 -13.41 3.73
CA ARG A 210 19.13 -14.71 4.09
C ARG A 210 17.82 -14.50 4.84
N VAL A 211 16.90 -15.45 4.69
CA VAL A 211 15.60 -15.44 5.33
C VAL A 211 15.31 -16.78 6.00
N THR A 212 14.65 -16.73 7.15
CA THR A 212 14.19 -17.91 7.90
C THR A 212 12.73 -17.71 8.31
N GLU A 213 12.09 -18.76 8.83
CA GLU A 213 10.73 -18.67 9.39
C GLU A 213 10.60 -17.63 10.53
N LYS A 214 11.72 -17.21 11.14
CA LYS A 214 11.75 -16.24 12.25
C LYS A 214 12.00 -14.80 11.81
N GLY A 215 12.39 -14.56 10.56
CA GLY A 215 12.82 -13.24 10.10
C GLY A 215 14.01 -13.29 9.15
N PHE A 216 14.45 -12.09 8.77
CA PHE A 216 15.67 -11.87 7.99
C PHE A 216 16.90 -12.08 8.86
N SER A 217 18.00 -12.50 8.23
CA SER A 217 19.30 -12.63 8.87
C SER A 217 20.39 -12.12 7.93
N GLU A 218 21.40 -11.45 8.49
CA GLU A 218 22.63 -11.18 7.76
C GLU A 218 23.29 -12.51 7.33
N ASP A 219 23.96 -12.47 6.18
CA ASP A 219 24.64 -13.65 5.59
C ASP A 219 25.93 -14.01 6.34
#